data_AF-A0A371I081-F1
#
_entry.id   AF-A0A371I081-F1
#
_cell.length_a   1.000
_cell.length_b   1.000
_cell.length_c   1.000
_cell.angle_alpha   90.00
_cell.angle_beta   90.00
_cell.angle_gamma   90.00
#
_symmetry.space_group_name_H-M   'P 1'
#
loop_
_entity.id
_entity.type
_entity.pdbx_description
1 polymer ?
#
loop_
_entity_poly.entity_id
_entity_poly.type
_entity_poly.pdbx_seq_one_letter_code
_entity_poly.pdbx_strand_id
1 'polypeptide(L)'
;MIPNEQILQLENVNPWFANICNFLVASTFPPRAFGAYKEKIESNAKYYIWDDSYLWRLCSDQIIRRCIPNPKIQSVLHFCHSASGGDHYGSSRTTRKVLDCGFYIPPFSEMLTNLSQPTNN
;
A
#
# COMPACT_ATOMS: atom_id res chain seq x y z
N MET A 1 -8.25 -11.67 10.08
CA MET A 1 -7.67 -12.30 8.87
C MET A 1 -8.21 -11.51 7.69
N ILE A 2 -7.35 -10.91 6.85
CA ILE A 2 -7.83 -10.27 5.62
C ILE A 2 -8.09 -11.39 4.61
N PRO A 3 -9.30 -11.55 4.08
CA PRO A 3 -9.59 -12.59 3.08
C PRO A 3 -8.80 -12.33 1.80
N ASN A 4 -8.21 -13.38 1.21
CA ASN A 4 -7.43 -13.31 -0.04
C ASN A 4 -8.23 -12.64 -1.18
N GLU A 5 -9.55 -12.83 -1.18
CA GLU A 5 -10.50 -12.24 -2.13
C GLU A 5 -10.51 -10.70 -2.09
N GLN A 6 -10.39 -10.10 -0.89
CA GLN A 6 -10.33 -8.64 -0.72
C GLN A 6 -9.02 -8.05 -1.25
N ILE A 7 -7.94 -8.83 -1.22
CA ILE A 7 -6.62 -8.42 -1.73
C ILE A 7 -6.56 -8.57 -3.26
N LEU A 8 -7.22 -9.59 -3.83
CA LEU A 8 -7.37 -9.73 -5.30
C LEU A 8 -8.19 -8.59 -5.91
N GLN A 9 -9.22 -8.10 -5.21
CA GLN A 9 -9.94 -6.89 -5.62
C GLN A 9 -9.03 -5.64 -5.59
N LEU A 10 -8.01 -5.63 -4.74
CA LEU A 10 -7.10 -4.50 -4.61
C LEU A 10 -6.08 -4.41 -5.76
N GLU A 11 -5.67 -5.56 -6.32
CA GLU A 11 -4.84 -5.63 -7.53
C GLU A 11 -5.57 -5.05 -8.76
N ASN A 12 -6.89 -5.23 -8.83
CA ASN A 12 -7.69 -4.78 -9.97
C ASN A 12 -8.27 -3.37 -9.85
N VAL A 13 -8.36 -2.78 -8.65
CA VAL A 13 -9.18 -1.57 -8.45
C VAL A 13 -8.36 -0.32 -8.04
N ASN A 14 -7.13 -0.44 -7.53
CA ASN A 14 -6.35 0.79 -7.20
C ASN A 14 -4.82 0.62 -7.22
N PRO A 15 -4.11 1.17 -8.21
CA PRO A 15 -2.66 1.14 -8.26
C PRO A 15 -2.04 2.25 -7.39
N TRP A 16 -2.39 2.33 -6.10
CA TRP A 16 -1.90 3.37 -5.17
C TRP A 16 -0.38 3.55 -5.26
N PHE A 17 0.35 2.43 -5.37
CA PHE A 17 1.81 2.44 -5.51
C PHE A 17 2.22 3.19 -6.77
N ALA A 18 1.66 2.84 -7.93
CA ALA A 18 1.97 3.50 -9.19
C ALA A 18 1.55 4.97 -9.17
N ASN A 19 0.41 5.29 -8.54
CA ASN A 19 -0.10 6.67 -8.49
C ASN A 19 0.81 7.59 -7.68
N ILE A 20 1.32 7.12 -6.53
CA ILE A 20 2.31 7.86 -5.75
C ILE A 20 3.65 7.96 -6.51
N CYS A 21 4.13 6.89 -7.13
CA CYS A 21 5.37 6.91 -7.91
C CYS A 21 5.28 7.89 -9.10
N ASN A 22 4.21 7.81 -9.87
CA ASN A 22 3.96 8.67 -11.02
C ASN A 22 3.86 10.15 -10.63
N PHE A 23 3.29 10.43 -9.45
CA PHE A 23 3.23 11.79 -8.92
C PHE A 23 4.61 12.27 -8.44
N LEU A 24 5.36 11.45 -7.70
CA LEU A 24 6.70 11.82 -7.21
C LEU A 24 7.71 12.04 -8.35
N VAL A 25 7.65 11.23 -9.41
CA VAL A 25 8.61 11.26 -10.52
C VAL A 25 8.24 12.29 -11.57
N ALA A 26 6.96 12.42 -11.90
CA ALA A 26 6.51 13.19 -13.06
C ALA A 26 5.43 14.22 -12.74
N SER A 27 5.02 14.37 -11.47
CA SER A 27 3.88 15.20 -11.07
C SER A 27 2.59 14.85 -11.83
N THR A 28 2.45 13.59 -12.22
CA THR A 28 1.31 13.10 -13.00
C THR A 28 0.26 12.44 -12.12
N PHE A 29 -0.99 12.64 -12.50
CA PHE A 29 -2.14 12.01 -11.86
C PHE A 29 -2.74 10.93 -12.75
N PRO A 30 -3.44 9.95 -12.17
CA PRO A 30 -4.23 9.00 -12.94
C PRO A 30 -5.24 9.73 -13.86
N PRO A 31 -5.53 9.21 -15.07
CA PRO A 31 -6.39 9.88 -16.05
C PRO A 31 -7.80 10.24 -15.54
N ARG A 32 -8.30 9.54 -14.53
CA ARG A 32 -9.62 9.76 -13.91
C ARG A 32 -9.53 10.37 -12.51
N ALA A 33 -8.37 10.86 -12.10
CA ALA A 33 -8.21 11.49 -10.80
C ALA A 33 -8.82 12.90 -10.81
N PHE A 34 -9.69 13.20 -9.85
CA PHE A 34 -10.26 14.54 -9.67
C PHE A 34 -10.55 14.83 -8.20
N GLY A 35 -10.65 16.13 -7.89
CA GLY A 35 -11.01 16.66 -6.56
C GLY A 35 -10.17 16.06 -5.44
N ALA A 36 -10.86 15.58 -4.39
CA ALA A 36 -10.27 15.00 -3.19
C ALA A 36 -9.27 13.87 -3.45
N TYR A 37 -9.37 13.14 -4.57
CA TYR A 37 -8.41 12.09 -4.88
C TYR A 37 -7.02 12.64 -5.27
N LYS A 38 -6.97 13.76 -6.00
CA LYS A 38 -5.69 14.43 -6.32
C LYS A 38 -5.06 15.01 -5.06
N GLU A 39 -5.84 15.74 -4.27
CA GLU A 39 -5.38 16.29 -2.98
C GLU A 39 -4.85 15.21 -2.05
N LYS A 40 -5.47 14.03 -2.05
CA LYS A 40 -5.01 12.88 -1.28
C LYS A 40 -3.67 12.33 -1.79
N ILE A 41 -3.48 12.21 -3.10
CA ILE A 41 -2.19 11.81 -3.68
C ILE A 41 -1.10 12.80 -3.25
N GLU A 42 -1.36 14.10 -3.37
CA GLU A 42 -0.42 15.16 -2.96
C GLU A 42 -0.12 15.12 -1.47
N SER A 43 -1.16 14.97 -0.64
CA SER A 43 -1.02 14.90 0.82
C SER A 43 -0.21 13.66 1.24
N ASN A 44 -0.50 12.51 0.64
CA ASN A 44 0.22 11.27 0.90
C ASN A 44 1.67 11.37 0.44
N ALA A 45 1.94 11.93 -0.74
CA ALA A 45 3.28 12.01 -1.34
C ALA A 45 4.31 12.67 -0.42
N LYS A 46 3.89 13.55 0.49
CA LYS A 46 4.77 14.18 1.52
C LYS A 46 5.49 13.18 2.42
N TYR A 47 4.96 11.98 2.56
CA TYR A 47 5.53 10.93 3.41
C TYR A 47 6.32 9.89 2.63
N TYR A 48 6.45 10.05 1.32
CA TYR A 48 7.11 9.08 0.45
C TYR A 48 8.31 9.68 -0.27
N ILE A 49 9.29 8.81 -0.51
CA ILE A 49 10.50 9.13 -1.26
C ILE A 49 10.63 8.08 -2.36
N TRP A 50 10.85 8.53 -3.59
CA TRP A 50 11.22 7.66 -4.69
C TRP A 50 12.73 7.71 -4.87
N ASP A 51 13.42 6.61 -4.60
CA ASP A 51 14.88 6.51 -4.70
C ASP A 51 15.31 5.12 -5.18
N ASP A 52 16.30 5.08 -6.08
CA ASP A 52 16.84 3.85 -6.69
C ASP A 52 15.77 2.85 -7.17
N SER A 53 14.72 3.35 -7.83
CA SER A 53 13.55 2.55 -8.28
C SER A 53 12.72 1.89 -7.17
N TYR A 54 12.92 2.30 -5.92
CA TYR A 54 12.15 1.87 -4.77
C TYR A 54 11.34 3.03 -4.20
N LEU A 55 10.12 2.70 -3.76
CA LEU A 55 9.29 3.62 -3.01
C LEU A 55 9.54 3.39 -1.52
N TRP A 56 9.94 4.45 -0.82
CA TRP A 56 10.17 4.45 0.62
C TRP A 56 9.11 5.30 1.30
N ARG A 57 8.69 4.92 2.50
CA ARG A 57 7.75 5.69 3.33
C ARG A 57 8.38 6.04 4.66
N LEU A 58 8.25 7.30 5.08
CA LEU A 58 8.46 7.71 6.46
C LEU A 58 7.22 7.34 7.28
N CYS A 59 7.35 6.35 8.16
CA CYS A 59 6.26 5.88 9.00
C CYS A 59 6.09 6.78 10.24
N SER A 60 4.96 6.63 10.93
CA SER A 60 4.63 7.43 12.13
C SER A 60 5.62 7.21 13.28
N ASP A 61 6.26 6.04 13.32
CA ASP A 61 7.37 5.68 14.22
C ASP A 61 8.71 6.31 13.81
N GLN A 62 8.73 7.21 12.80
CA GLN A 62 9.90 7.88 12.25
C GLN A 62 10.91 6.93 11.58
N ILE A 63 10.51 5.69 11.29
CA ILE A 63 11.34 4.72 10.59
C ILE A 63 11.01 4.77 9.10
N ILE A 64 12.04 4.83 8.26
CA ILE A 64 11.89 4.73 6.81
C ILE A 64 11.80 3.25 6.43
N ARG A 65 10.74 2.88 5.71
CA ARG A 65 10.45 1.49 5.32
C ARG A 65 10.21 1.40 3.82
N ARG A 66 10.68 0.32 3.20
CA ARG A 66 10.50 0.09 1.77
C ARG A 66 9.08 -0.41 1.48
N CYS A 67 8.37 0.27 0.60
CA CYS A 67 7.02 -0.12 0.19
C CYS A 67 7.07 -1.34 -0.73
N ILE A 68 6.10 -2.24 -0.57
CA ILE A 68 5.93 -3.40 -1.45
C ILE A 68 4.97 -3.02 -2.59
N PRO A 69 5.36 -3.19 -3.87
CA PRO A 69 4.47 -2.97 -5.01
C PRO A 69 3.26 -3.91 -4.96
N ASN A 70 2.09 -3.45 -5.42
CA ASN A 70 0.83 -4.22 -5.38
C ASN A 70 0.98 -5.70 -5.79
N PRO A 71 1.62 -6.05 -6.92
CA PRO A 71 1.71 -7.46 -7.37
C PRO A 71 2.53 -8.37 -6.45
N LYS A 72 3.39 -7.78 -5.59
CA LYS A 72 4.25 -8.52 -4.66
C LYS A 72 3.63 -8.66 -3.27
N ILE A 73 2.57 -7.92 -2.97
CA ILE A 73 1.89 -7.96 -1.66
C ILE A 73 1.37 -9.38 -1.40
N GLN A 74 0.69 -10.00 -2.37
CA GLN A 74 0.18 -11.37 -2.25
C GLN A 74 1.29 -12.38 -1.98
N SER A 75 2.38 -12.33 -2.74
CA SER A 75 3.51 -13.25 -2.56
C SER A 75 4.14 -13.12 -1.17
N VAL A 76 4.29 -11.89 -0.65
CA VAL A 76 4.83 -11.64 0.69
C VAL A 76 3.86 -12.14 1.77
N LEU A 77 2.56 -11.89 1.62
CA LEU A 77 1.55 -12.37 2.57
C LEU A 77 1.50 -13.90 2.60
N HIS A 78 1.51 -14.55 1.42
CA HIS A 78 1.54 -16.00 1.29
C HIS A 78 2.80 -16.59 1.92
N PHE A 79 3.98 -16.03 1.64
CA PHE A 79 5.24 -16.45 2.24
C PHE A 79 5.21 -16.37 3.77
N CYS A 80 4.72 -15.25 4.32
CA CYS A 80 4.58 -15.10 5.78
C CYS A 80 3.59 -16.11 6.38
N HIS A 81 2.55 -16.50 5.64
CA HIS A 81 1.59 -17.52 6.04
C HIS A 81 2.20 -18.93 6.03
N SER A 82 2.92 -19.31 4.96
CA SER A 82 3.59 -20.61 4.87
C SER A 82 4.72 -20.79 5.87
N ALA A 83 5.42 -19.70 6.22
CA ALA A 83 6.45 -19.70 7.26
C ALA A 83 5.86 -19.78 8.69
N SER A 84 4.53 -19.74 8.84
CA SER A 84 3.80 -19.88 10.11
C SER A 84 3.42 -21.34 10.38
N GLY A 85 4.38 -22.25 10.29
CA GLY A 85 4.18 -23.62 10.73
C GLY A 85 3.90 -23.67 12.23
N GLY A 86 2.61 -23.77 12.59
CA GLY A 86 2.19 -24.39 13.85
C GLY A 86 1.59 -23.54 14.97
N ASP A 87 1.01 -22.36 14.76
CA ASP A 87 0.28 -21.71 15.87
C ASP A 87 -0.92 -20.85 15.47
N HIS A 88 -1.98 -20.93 16.28
CA HIS A 88 -3.36 -20.51 15.99
C HIS A 88 -3.64 -19.01 16.19
N TYR A 89 -2.73 -18.11 15.79
CA TYR A 89 -2.89 -16.67 16.07
C TYR A 89 -2.52 -15.72 14.91
N GLY A 90 -3.52 -15.43 14.07
CA GLY A 90 -3.93 -14.07 13.65
C GLY A 90 -3.06 -13.21 12.71
N SER A 91 -3.75 -12.47 11.83
CA SER A 91 -3.24 -11.48 10.84
C SER A 91 -2.33 -10.36 11.39
N SER A 92 -2.29 -10.15 12.71
CA SER A 92 -1.46 -9.12 13.36
C SER A 92 0.04 -9.42 13.26
N ARG A 93 0.44 -10.71 13.23
CA ARG A 93 1.85 -11.10 13.12
C ARG A 93 2.42 -10.92 11.72
N THR A 94 1.59 -11.00 10.67
CA THR A 94 2.03 -10.78 9.28
C THR A 94 2.45 -9.33 9.06
N THR A 95 1.62 -8.36 9.47
CA THR A 95 1.97 -6.95 9.41
C THR A 95 3.21 -6.65 10.27
N ARG A 96 3.31 -7.25 11.46
CA ARG A 96 4.50 -7.10 12.32
C ARG A 96 5.77 -7.61 11.65
N LYS A 97 5.76 -8.83 11.09
CA LYS A 97 6.93 -9.41 10.41
C LYS A 97 7.34 -8.60 9.17
N VAL A 98 6.37 -8.14 8.38
CA VAL A 98 6.64 -7.25 7.23
C VAL A 98 7.36 -5.98 7.71
N LEU A 99 6.88 -5.37 8.80
CA LEU A 99 7.55 -4.22 9.42
C LEU A 99 8.92 -4.59 9.97
N ASP A 100 9.08 -5.71 10.66
CA ASP A 100 10.36 -6.17 11.23
C ASP A 100 11.41 -6.43 10.13
N CYS A 101 10.99 -6.80 8.92
CA CYS A 101 11.85 -6.92 7.74
C CYS A 101 12.13 -5.58 7.01
N GLY A 102 11.70 -4.45 7.57
CA GLY A 102 11.89 -3.12 6.98
C GLY A 102 10.92 -2.81 5.84
N PHE A 103 9.87 -3.61 5.64
CA PHE A 103 8.87 -3.39 4.60
C PHE A 103 7.64 -2.65 5.13
N TYR A 104 6.98 -1.92 4.23
CA TYR A 104 5.72 -1.26 4.49
C TYR A 104 4.63 -1.78 3.53
N ILE A 105 3.51 -2.19 4.13
CA ILE A 105 2.26 -2.44 3.42
C ILE A 105 1.21 -1.55 4.09
N PRO A 106 0.51 -0.67 3.34
CA PRO A 106 -0.53 0.15 3.92
C PRO A 106 -1.67 -0.71 4.48
N PRO A 107 -2.32 -0.28 5.58
CA PRO A 107 -3.51 -0.96 6.05
C PRO A 107 -4.59 -0.93 4.98
N PHE A 108 -5.41 -1.98 4.93
CA PHE A 108 -6.45 -2.12 3.91
C PHE A 108 -7.40 -0.91 3.84
N SER A 109 -7.67 -0.26 4.97
CA SER A 109 -8.45 0.98 5.03
C SER A 109 -7.80 2.15 4.28
N GLU A 110 -6.48 2.29 4.29
CA GLU A 110 -5.74 3.32 3.56
C GLU A 110 -5.71 2.99 2.06
N MET A 111 -5.66 1.70 1.73
CA MET A 111 -5.74 1.22 0.34
C MET A 111 -7.16 1.38 -0.24
N LEU A 112 -8.21 1.14 0.55
CA LEU A 112 -9.62 1.29 0.16
C LEU A 112 -10.11 2.74 0.16
N THR A 113 -9.70 3.61 1.08
CA THR A 113 -10.13 5.02 1.06
C THR A 113 -9.57 5.80 -0.12
N ASN A 114 -8.68 5.21 -0.93
CA ASN A 114 -8.28 5.74 -2.23
C ASN A 114 -9.32 5.44 -3.33
N LEU A 115 -10.40 4.70 -3.03
CA LEU A 115 -11.49 4.33 -3.94
C LEU A 115 -12.69 5.29 -3.90
N SER A 116 -12.79 6.14 -2.89
CA SER A 116 -13.89 7.10 -2.76
C SER A 116 -13.67 8.28 -3.72
N GLN A 117 -13.84 8.05 -5.02
CA GLN A 117 -14.37 9.12 -5.85
C GLN A 117 -15.76 9.44 -5.27
N PRO A 118 -16.14 10.71 -5.07
CA PRO A 118 -17.51 11.01 -4.73
C PRO A 118 -18.34 10.44 -5.88
N THR A 119 -19.19 9.46 -5.56
CA THR A 119 -20.25 9.04 -6.44
C THR A 119 -21.07 10.29 -6.71
N ASN A 120 -21.03 10.79 -7.95
CA ASN A 120 -22.01 11.78 -8.41
C ASN A 120 -23.40 11.19 -8.15
N ASN A 121 -24.14 11.81 -7.23
CA ASN A 121 -25.57 11.98 -7.32
C ASN A 121 -25.95 13.33 -6.70
#